data_AF-A0A4S8LLA8-F1
#
_entry.id   AF-A0A4S8LLA8-F1
#
_cell.length_a   1.000
_cell.length_b   1.000
_cell.length_c   1.000
_cell.angle_alpha   90.00
_cell.angle_beta   90.00
_cell.angle_gamma   90.00
#
_symmetry.space_group_name_H-M   'P 1'
#
loop_
_entity.id
_entity.type
_entity.pdbx_description
1 polymer ?
#
loop_
_entity_poly.entity_id
_entity_poly.type
_entity_poly.pdbx_seq_one_letter_code
_entity_poly.pdbx_strand_id
1 'polypeptide(L)'
;MVPVTLAQVALSLSTTRGLLMSQILSFILYCNRLKRYILMIHPSNHQPRITPKDIPLETRTFLQKSCSMDNDDVEACWDAVKDVVWQEDPILAQVKDEASLQSVFSQHGGSLFRAFKLFSSLLITNMF
;
A
#
# COMPACT_ATOMS: atom_id res chain seq x y z
N MET A 1 -4.31 4.46 23.09
CA MET A 1 -3.90 5.08 21.81
C MET A 1 -4.86 4.54 20.76
N VAL A 2 -5.64 5.39 20.09
CA VAL A 2 -6.51 4.96 18.98
C VAL A 2 -5.59 4.65 17.78
N PRO A 3 -5.68 3.48 17.14
CA PRO A 3 -4.87 3.19 15.96
C PRO A 3 -5.27 4.16 14.85
N VAL A 4 -4.31 4.97 14.38
CA VAL A 4 -4.52 5.84 13.23
C VAL A 4 -4.69 4.95 12.01
N THR A 5 -5.81 5.07 11.30
CA THR A 5 -6.07 4.25 10.11
C THR A 5 -5.34 4.82 8.89
N LEU A 6 -5.01 3.97 7.92
CA LEU A 6 -4.45 4.41 6.63
C LEU A 6 -5.28 5.51 5.96
N ALA A 7 -6.60 5.44 6.10
CA ALA A 7 -7.51 6.45 5.59
C ALA A 7 -7.29 7.82 6.23
N GLN A 8 -7.06 7.88 7.55
CA GLN A 8 -6.76 9.12 8.27
C GLN A 8 -5.39 9.68 7.86
N VAL A 9 -4.38 8.81 7.70
CA VAL A 9 -3.05 9.21 7.23
C VAL A 9 -3.12 9.77 5.81
N ALA A 10 -3.80 9.08 4.90
CA ALA A 10 -3.95 9.52 3.51
C ALA A 10 -4.69 10.85 3.40
N LEU A 11 -5.76 11.04 4.20
CA LEU A 11 -6.49 12.30 4.25
C LEU A 11 -5.61 13.45 4.76
N SER A 12 -4.81 13.20 5.80
CA SER A 12 -3.86 14.19 6.33
C SER A 12 -2.84 14.58 5.27
N LEU A 13 -2.18 13.62 4.63
CA LEU A 13 -1.18 13.90 3.58
C LEU A 13 -1.80 14.68 2.42
N SER A 14 -3.00 14.30 1.99
CA SER A 14 -3.69 15.00 0.90
C SER A 14 -4.02 16.45 1.26
N THR A 15 -4.47 16.71 2.49
CA THR A 15 -4.84 18.07 2.93
C THR A 15 -3.63 18.94 3.26
N THR A 16 -2.57 18.39 3.88
CA THR A 16 -1.41 19.18 4.32
C THR A 16 -0.36 19.38 3.25
N ARG A 17 -0.20 18.42 2.33
CA ARG A 17 0.84 18.44 1.28
C ARG A 17 0.27 18.62 -0.12
N GLY A 18 -1.05 18.55 -0.29
CA GLY A 18 -1.67 18.62 -1.61
C GLY A 18 -1.47 17.35 -2.45
N LEU A 19 -1.08 16.24 -1.82
CA LEU A 19 -0.87 14.96 -2.50
C LEU A 19 -2.20 14.37 -2.98
N LEU A 20 -2.19 13.83 -4.21
CA LEU A 20 -3.35 13.12 -4.74
C LEU A 20 -3.49 11.76 -4.04
N MET A 21 -4.73 11.33 -3.85
CA MET A 21 -5.02 10.00 -3.29
C MET A 21 -4.40 8.88 -4.11
N SER A 22 -4.34 9.03 -5.45
CA SER A 22 -3.69 8.08 -6.34
C SER A 22 -2.19 7.93 -6.06
N GLN A 23 -1.49 9.02 -5.75
CA GLN A 23 -0.08 9.01 -5.41
C GLN A 23 0.14 8.30 -4.07
N ILE A 24 -0.67 8.63 -3.05
CA ILE A 24 -0.57 8.02 -1.72
C ILE A 24 -0.88 6.52 -1.78
N LEU A 25 -1.93 6.12 -2.50
CA LEU A 25 -2.28 4.70 -2.68
C LEU A 25 -1.18 3.94 -3.42
N SER A 26 -0.65 4.50 -4.50
CA SER A 26 0.46 3.90 -5.25
C SER A 26 1.69 3.73 -4.34
N PHE A 27 2.02 4.75 -3.56
CA PHE A 27 3.11 4.71 -2.58
C PHE A 27 2.94 3.57 -1.58
N ILE A 28 1.79 3.46 -0.94
CA ILE A 28 1.49 2.40 0.03
C ILE A 28 1.61 1.01 -0.62
N LEU A 29 1.06 0.83 -1.83
CA LEU A 29 1.13 -0.43 -2.56
C LEU A 29 2.57 -0.81 -2.91
N TYR A 30 3.39 0.15 -3.37
CA TYR A 30 4.80 -0.09 -3.66
C TYR A 30 5.59 -0.42 -2.40
N CYS A 31 5.44 0.34 -1.31
CA CYS A 31 6.15 0.08 -0.06
C CYS A 31 5.84 -1.32 0.49
N ASN A 32 4.59 -1.80 0.38
CA ASN A 32 4.23 -3.17 0.77
C ASN A 32 5.01 -4.24 -0.03
N ARG A 33 5.23 -4.00 -1.32
CA ARG A 33 6.01 -4.93 -2.18
C ARG A 33 7.51 -4.80 -1.98
N LEU A 34 7.99 -3.59 -1.64
CA LEU A 34 9.40 -3.29 -1.49
C LEU A 34 9.98 -3.72 -0.14
N LYS A 35 9.17 -4.11 0.84
CA LYS A 35 9.63 -4.58 2.16
C LYS A 35 10.75 -5.61 2.08
N ARG A 36 10.61 -6.61 1.18
CA ARG A 36 11.66 -7.64 0.95
C ARG A 36 12.94 -7.05 0.37
N TYR A 37 12.84 -6.10 -0.55
CA TYR A 37 14.01 -5.43 -1.15
C TYR A 37 14.74 -4.54 -0.14
N ILE A 38 14.00 -3.79 0.67
CA ILE A 38 14.58 -2.94 1.72
C ILE A 38 15.35 -3.80 2.74
N LEU A 39 14.81 -4.97 3.11
CA LEU A 39 15.48 -5.91 4.02
C LEU A 39 16.75 -6.53 3.41
N MET A 40 16.81 -6.75 2.10
CA MET A 40 18.01 -7.29 1.44
C MET A 40 19.20 -6.32 1.48
N ILE A 41 18.94 -5.02 1.52
CA ILE A 41 19.98 -3.97 1.51
C ILE A 41 20.53 -3.72 2.92
N HIS A 42 19.74 -4.00 3.96
CA HIS A 42 20.17 -3.80 5.34
C HIS A 42 21.16 -4.89 5.79
N PRO A 43 22.11 -4.55 6.69
CA PRO A 43 23.03 -5.53 7.25
C PRO A 43 22.26 -6.66 7.96
N SER A 44 22.82 -7.86 7.95
CA SER A 44 22.20 -9.11 8.44
C SER A 44 21.82 -9.11 9.93
N ASN A 45 22.21 -8.07 10.68
CA ASN A 45 21.81 -7.84 12.06
C ASN A 45 20.51 -7.03 12.21
N HIS A 46 19.93 -6.51 11.12
CA HIS A 46 18.66 -5.78 11.17
C HIS A 46 17.50 -6.73 11.45
N GLN A 47 16.73 -6.46 12.49
CA GLN A 47 15.58 -7.29 12.84
C GLN A 47 14.41 -7.00 11.89
N PRO A 48 13.84 -8.02 11.20
CA PRO A 48 12.76 -7.80 10.22
C PRO A 48 11.50 -7.15 10.78
N ARG A 49 11.29 -7.23 12.10
CA ARG A 49 10.14 -6.65 12.80
C ARG A 49 10.32 -5.16 13.12
N ILE A 50 11.53 -4.63 13.01
CA ILE A 50 11.82 -3.22 13.26
C ILE A 50 11.68 -2.46 11.95
N THR A 51 10.77 -1.50 11.92
CA THR A 51 10.59 -0.56 10.80
C THR A 51 11.89 0.23 10.60
N PRO A 52 12.49 0.21 9.39
CA PRO A 52 13.61 1.07 9.06
C PRO A 52 13.22 2.53 9.23
N LYS A 53 14.10 3.31 9.86
CA LYS A 53 13.89 4.74 10.02
C LYS A 53 13.82 5.42 8.66
N ASP A 54 14.79 5.09 7.81
CA ASP A 54 14.99 5.67 6.49
C ASP A 54 14.94 4.56 5.43
N ILE A 55 14.44 4.90 4.23
CA ILE A 55 14.49 4.02 3.07
C ILE A 55 15.80 4.21 2.28
N PRO A 56 16.35 3.15 1.67
CA PRO A 56 17.51 3.25 0.79
C PRO A 56 17.29 4.24 -0.37
N LEU A 57 18.37 4.85 -0.86
CA LEU A 57 18.33 5.85 -1.93
C LEU A 57 17.64 5.32 -3.20
N GLU A 58 17.88 4.05 -3.54
CA GLU A 58 17.29 3.38 -4.69
C GLU A 58 15.77 3.25 -4.54
N THR A 59 15.32 2.90 -3.33
CA THR A 59 13.90 2.79 -2.99
C THR A 59 13.23 4.17 -3.06
N ARG A 60 13.89 5.19 -2.51
CA ARG A 60 13.43 6.58 -2.58
C ARG A 60 13.27 7.05 -4.02
N THR A 61 14.31 6.87 -4.83
CA THR A 61 14.33 7.25 -6.26
C THR A 61 13.23 6.55 -7.05
N PHE A 62 12.99 5.27 -6.76
CA PHE A 62 11.91 4.51 -7.37
C PHE A 62 10.53 5.09 -6.99
N LEU A 63 10.29 5.35 -5.71
CA LEU A 63 9.02 5.90 -5.21
C LEU A 63 8.75 7.31 -5.77
N GLN A 64 9.79 8.15 -5.83
CA GLN A 64 9.72 9.49 -6.39
C GLN A 64 9.18 9.47 -7.83
N LYS A 65 9.76 8.61 -8.68
CA LYS A 65 9.34 8.47 -10.09
C LYS A 65 7.97 7.80 -10.23
N SER A 66 7.76 6.68 -9.53
CA SER A 66 6.54 5.87 -9.67
C SER A 66 5.30 6.52 -9.06
N CYS A 67 5.47 7.33 -8.01
CA CYS A 67 4.39 8.06 -7.35
C CYS A 67 4.29 9.53 -7.79
N SER A 68 5.17 9.98 -8.70
CA SER A 68 5.26 11.38 -9.13
C SER A 68 5.31 12.37 -7.95
N MET A 69 6.10 12.03 -6.94
CA MET A 69 6.32 12.84 -5.74
C MET A 69 7.71 13.47 -5.80
N ASP A 70 7.94 14.58 -5.10
CA ASP A 70 9.31 15.04 -4.83
C ASP A 70 9.93 14.29 -3.64
N ASN A 71 11.16 14.65 -3.26
CA ASN A 71 11.86 13.95 -2.17
C ASN A 71 11.20 14.24 -0.80
N ASP A 72 10.77 15.47 -0.59
CA ASP A 72 10.20 15.91 0.69
C ASP A 72 8.83 15.25 0.92
N ASP A 73 8.06 15.06 -0.15
CA ASP A 73 6.81 14.33 -0.13
C ASP A 73 7.01 12.83 0.04
N VAL A 74 8.03 12.23 -0.57
CA VAL A 74 8.38 10.83 -0.34
C VAL A 74 8.77 10.60 1.12
N GLU A 75 9.58 11.47 1.71
CA GLU A 75 9.95 11.39 3.12
C GLU A 75 8.75 11.57 4.04
N ALA A 76 7.94 12.60 3.81
CA ALA A 76 6.74 12.85 4.60
C ALA A 76 5.74 11.69 4.51
N CYS A 77 5.56 11.12 3.32
CA CYS A 77 4.68 9.98 3.11
C CYS A 77 5.24 8.75 3.84
N TRP A 78 6.54 8.46 3.69
CA TRP A 78 7.19 7.36 4.41
C TRP A 78 7.03 7.49 5.92
N ASP A 79 7.34 8.65 6.49
CA ASP A 79 7.21 8.90 7.92
C ASP A 79 5.79 8.67 8.44
N ALA A 80 4.79 9.01 7.62
CA ALA A 80 3.40 8.86 7.99
C ALA A 80 2.89 7.41 7.87
N VAL A 81 3.36 6.62 6.90
CA VAL A 81 2.82 5.28 6.63
C VAL A 81 3.73 4.12 7.05
N LYS A 82 5.00 4.37 7.37
CA LYS A 82 6.01 3.31 7.54
C LYS A 82 5.61 2.23 8.52
N ASP A 83 5.08 2.57 9.69
CA ASP A 83 4.74 1.56 10.69
C ASP A 83 3.53 0.74 10.27
N VAL A 84 2.58 1.35 9.56
CA VAL A 84 1.39 0.65 9.06
C VAL A 84 1.74 -0.31 7.94
N VAL A 85 2.59 0.12 7.01
CA VAL A 85 3.09 -0.73 5.92
C VAL A 85 4.01 -1.82 6.45
N TRP A 86 4.89 -1.49 7.41
CA TRP A 86 5.91 -2.42 7.89
C TRP A 86 5.36 -3.47 8.85
N GLN A 87 4.43 -3.11 9.73
CA GLN A 87 3.79 -4.05 10.65
C GLN A 87 2.65 -4.87 10.01
N GLU A 88 2.42 -4.69 8.70
CA GLU A 88 1.37 -5.37 7.92
C GLU A 88 -0.04 -5.12 8.50
N ASP A 89 -0.64 -3.98 8.12
CA ASP A 89 -2.06 -3.72 8.39
C ASP A 89 -2.93 -4.97 8.08
N PRO A 90 -3.81 -5.40 8.99
CA PRO A 90 -4.59 -6.64 8.82
C PRO A 90 -5.42 -6.69 7.54
N ILE A 91 -5.82 -5.55 6.98
CA ILE A 91 -6.57 -5.46 5.72
C ILE A 91 -5.61 -5.64 4.55
N LEU A 92 -4.47 -4.94 4.55
CA LEU A 92 -3.47 -5.07 3.51
C LEU A 92 -2.82 -6.46 3.48
N ALA A 93 -2.66 -7.08 4.65
CA ALA A 93 -2.12 -8.42 4.79
C ALA A 93 -2.99 -9.50 4.13
N GLN A 94 -4.28 -9.23 3.90
CA GLN A 94 -5.21 -10.17 3.26
C GLN A 94 -5.16 -10.12 1.72
N VAL A 95 -4.52 -9.10 1.13
CA VAL A 95 -4.48 -8.89 -0.32
C VAL A 95 -3.04 -8.87 -0.80
N LYS A 96 -2.43 -10.06 -0.88
CA LYS A 96 -1.01 -10.25 -1.27
C LYS A 96 -0.86 -10.62 -2.74
N ASP A 97 -1.86 -11.31 -3.29
CA ASP A 97 -1.93 -11.79 -4.66
C ASP A 97 -3.38 -11.81 -5.17
N GLU A 98 -3.56 -12.09 -6.45
CA GLU A 98 -4.88 -12.12 -7.08
C GLU A 98 -5.81 -13.16 -6.46
N ALA A 99 -5.29 -14.32 -6.03
CA ALA A 99 -6.09 -15.36 -5.39
C ALA A 99 -6.61 -14.89 -4.02
N SER A 100 -5.79 -14.21 -3.25
CA SER A 100 -6.16 -13.62 -1.96
C SER A 100 -7.20 -12.50 -2.13
N LEU A 101 -7.08 -11.67 -3.18
CA LEU A 101 -8.08 -10.67 -3.53
C LEU A 101 -9.44 -11.31 -3.86
N GLN A 102 -9.43 -12.38 -4.66
CA GLN A 102 -10.64 -13.14 -4.99
C GLN A 102 -11.26 -13.83 -3.78
N SER A 103 -10.43 -14.27 -2.83
CA SER A 103 -10.89 -14.83 -1.55
C SER A 103 -11.62 -13.77 -0.71
N VAL A 104 -11.01 -12.59 -0.52
CA VAL A 104 -11.62 -11.45 0.19
C VAL A 104 -12.92 -11.03 -0.49
N PHE A 105 -12.92 -10.94 -1.82
CA PHE A 105 -14.14 -10.62 -2.58
C PHE A 105 -15.22 -11.69 -2.40
N SER A 106 -14.87 -12.97 -2.42
CA SER A 106 -15.82 -14.06 -2.19
C SER A 106 -16.40 -14.02 -0.78
N GLN A 107 -15.56 -13.74 0.21
CA GLN A 107 -15.94 -13.68 1.62
C GLN A 107 -16.85 -12.49 1.95
N HIS A 108 -16.56 -11.30 1.41
CA HIS A 108 -17.26 -10.07 1.78
C HIS A 108 -18.25 -9.58 0.72
N GLY A 109 -18.06 -9.92 -0.55
CA GLY A 109 -18.87 -9.49 -1.69
C GLY A 109 -19.64 -10.62 -2.40
N GLY A 110 -19.30 -11.89 -2.15
CA GLY A 110 -19.85 -13.04 -2.89
C GLY A 110 -21.36 -13.23 -2.78
N SER A 111 -21.99 -12.74 -1.70
CA SER A 111 -23.46 -12.72 -1.54
C SER A 111 -24.10 -11.44 -2.11
N LEU A 112 -23.42 -10.30 -2.03
CA LEU A 112 -23.90 -8.99 -2.49
C LEU A 112 -23.88 -8.88 -4.02
N PHE A 113 -22.83 -9.38 -4.66
CA PHE A 113 -22.66 -9.33 -6.12
C PHE A 113 -23.15 -10.60 -6.84
N ARG A 114 -23.72 -11.56 -6.11
CA ARG A 114 -24.32 -12.79 -6.70
C ARG A 114 -25.48 -12.47 -7.63
N ALA A 115 -26.24 -11.41 -7.34
CA ALA A 115 -27.36 -10.95 -8.17
C ALA A 115 -26.90 -10.32 -9.51
N PHE A 116 -25.64 -9.89 -9.62
CA PHE A 116 -25.08 -9.29 -10.83
C PHE A 116 -24.42 -10.30 -11.78
N LYS A 117 -24.24 -11.55 -11.35
CA LYS A 117 -23.67 -12.63 -12.19
C LYS A 117 -24.50 -12.95 -13.44
N LEU A 118 -25.73 -12.45 -13.57
CA LEU A 118 -26.51 -12.56 -14.80
C LEU A 118 -26.17 -11.47 -15.85
N PHE A 119 -25.40 -10.43 -15.51
CA PHE A 119 -25.05 -9.35 -16.43
C PHE A 119 -23.54 -9.16 -16.67
N SER A 120 -22.66 -9.81 -15.91
CA SER A 120 -21.23 -9.45 -15.87
C SER A 120 -20.26 -10.37 -16.63
N SER A 121 -20.72 -11.23 -17.55
CA SER A 121 -19.79 -11.96 -18.45
C SER A 121 -19.01 -11.04 -19.40
N LEU A 122 -19.33 -9.74 -19.44
CA LEU A 122 -18.71 -8.73 -20.29
C LEU A 122 -17.75 -7.75 -19.58
N LEU A 123 -17.77 -7.66 -18.24
CA LEU A 123 -16.99 -6.63 -17.53
C LEU A 123 -15.64 -7.14 -17.00
N ILE A 124 -15.49 -8.44 -16.73
CA ILE A 124 -14.20 -8.98 -16.24
C ILE A 124 -13.17 -9.10 -17.38
N THR A 125 -13.62 -9.21 -18.63
CA THR A 125 -12.72 -9.34 -19.79
C THR A 125 -12.16 -8.01 -20.31
N ASN A 126 -12.58 -6.86 -19.78
CA ASN A 126 -12.19 -5.53 -20.29
C ASN A 126 -11.42 -4.65 -19.29
N MET A 127 -10.88 -5.21 -18.21
CA MET A 127 -10.06 -4.47 -17.25
C MET A 127 -8.64 -5.02 -17.03
N PHE A 128 -8.10 -5.74 -18.02
CA PHE A 128 -6.67 -5.99 -18.19
C PHE A 128 -6.29 -5.93 -19.66
#